data_AF-A0A7G7W8K6-F1
#
_entry.id   AF-A0A7G7W8K6-F1
#
_cell.length_a   1.000
_cell.length_b   1.000
_cell.length_c   1.000
_cell.angle_alpha   90.00
_cell.angle_beta   90.00
_cell.angle_gamma   90.00
#
_symmetry.space_group_name_H-M   'P 1'
#
loop_
_entity.id
_entity.type
_entity.pdbx_description
1 polymer ?
#
loop_
_entity_poly.entity_id
_entity_poly.type
_entity_poly.pdbx_seq_one_letter_code
_entity_poly.pdbx_strand_id
1 'polypeptide(L)'
;MSNSDPLESTGLPAADSPRVREQTAAHLRSFHKEHVHQLGQSEMLKAYCQAISNWILNPNTNAYQIEMLCDEIYHVARSEDLGEWEL
;
A
#
# COMPACT_ATOMS: atom_id res chain seq x y z
N MET A 1 -31.17 32.62 -24.21
CA MET A 1 -31.74 31.69 -23.23
C MET A 1 -30.84 30.47 -23.23
N SER A 2 -30.32 30.12 -22.06
CA SER A 2 -29.14 29.29 -21.87
C SER A 2 -29.26 27.88 -22.43
N ASN A 3 -28.25 27.47 -23.19
CA ASN A 3 -27.87 26.06 -23.31
C ASN A 3 -27.24 25.66 -21.98
N SER A 4 -27.89 24.75 -21.27
CA SER A 4 -27.30 24.11 -20.09
C SER A 4 -26.86 22.72 -20.51
N ASP A 5 -25.63 22.60 -20.97
CA ASP A 5 -24.96 21.30 -21.05
C ASP A 5 -24.82 20.76 -19.62
N PRO A 6 -25.10 19.46 -19.37
CA PRO A 6 -24.84 18.87 -18.08
C PRO A 6 -23.33 18.80 -17.89
N LEU A 7 -22.84 19.48 -16.84
CA LEU A 7 -21.48 19.34 -16.34
C LEU A 7 -21.16 17.85 -16.21
N GLU A 8 -20.27 17.35 -17.08
CA GLU A 8 -19.53 16.12 -16.86
C GLU A 8 -18.99 16.17 -15.44
N SER A 9 -19.54 15.31 -14.57
CA SER A 9 -18.97 15.03 -13.27
C SER A 9 -17.61 14.40 -13.54
N THR A 10 -16.59 15.25 -13.52
CA THR A 10 -15.19 14.88 -13.61
C THR A 10 -14.92 13.84 -12.55
N GLY A 11 -14.68 12.61 -13.02
CA GLY A 11 -14.48 11.44 -12.18
C GLY A 11 -13.38 11.69 -11.16
N LEU A 12 -13.73 11.50 -9.89
CA LEU A 12 -12.76 11.26 -8.83
C LEU A 12 -11.83 10.12 -9.30
N PRO A 13 -10.52 10.23 -9.06
CA PRO A 13 -9.55 9.30 -9.62
C PRO A 13 -9.88 7.87 -9.20
N ALA A 14 -9.74 6.93 -10.13
CA ALA A 14 -10.04 5.50 -10.00
C ALA A 14 -9.27 4.74 -8.90
N ALA A 15 -8.62 5.45 -7.97
CA ALA A 15 -7.79 4.92 -6.89
C ALA A 15 -8.57 4.07 -5.87
N ASP A 16 -9.89 4.30 -5.72
CA ASP A 16 -10.74 3.59 -4.75
C ASP A 16 -11.49 2.38 -5.35
N SER A 17 -11.26 2.03 -6.61
CA SER A 17 -11.87 0.84 -7.21
C SER A 17 -11.32 -0.44 -6.56
N PRO A 18 -12.17 -1.41 -6.16
CA PRO A 18 -11.73 -2.71 -5.63
C PRO A 18 -10.69 -3.38 -6.55
N ARG A 19 -10.87 -3.26 -7.87
CA ARG A 19 -9.95 -3.78 -8.86
C ARG A 19 -8.56 -3.12 -8.79
N VAL A 20 -8.50 -1.80 -8.57
CA VAL A 20 -7.22 -1.09 -8.45
C VAL A 20 -6.51 -1.46 -7.15
N ARG A 21 -7.26 -1.69 -6.07
CA ARG A 21 -6.71 -2.21 -4.82
C ARG A 21 -6.11 -3.62 -4.99
N GLU A 22 -6.83 -4.51 -5.65
CA GLU A 22 -6.35 -5.87 -5.97
C GLU A 22 -5.09 -5.86 -6.84
N GLN A 23 -5.07 -5.03 -7.90
CA GLN A 23 -3.91 -4.88 -8.78
C GLN A 23 -2.70 -4.33 -8.04
N THR A 24 -2.89 -3.31 -7.20
CA THR A 24 -1.81 -2.74 -6.38
C THR A 24 -1.25 -3.79 -5.40
N ALA A 25 -2.12 -4.55 -4.73
CA ALA A 25 -1.69 -5.63 -3.84
C ALA A 25 -0.94 -6.74 -4.58
N ALA A 26 -1.39 -7.10 -5.79
CA ALA A 26 -0.70 -8.08 -6.63
C ALA A 26 0.69 -7.60 -7.06
N HIS A 27 0.82 -6.34 -7.49
CA HIS A 27 2.12 -5.76 -7.83
C HIS A 27 3.09 -5.74 -6.64
N LEU A 28 2.61 -5.38 -5.44
CA LEU A 28 3.45 -5.40 -4.24
C LEU A 28 3.94 -6.82 -3.91
N ARG A 29 3.08 -7.84 -4.04
CA ARG A 29 3.47 -9.25 -3.84
C ARG A 29 4.49 -9.72 -4.86
N SER A 30 4.30 -9.39 -6.15
CA SER A 30 5.27 -9.72 -7.19
C SER A 30 6.62 -9.05 -6.96
N PHE A 31 6.61 -7.75 -6.64
CA PHE A 31 7.82 -7.00 -6.28
C PHE A 31 8.54 -7.63 -5.09
N HIS A 32 7.81 -7.96 -4.01
CA HIS A 32 8.36 -8.64 -2.83
C HIS A 32 9.04 -9.95 -3.21
N LYS A 33 8.35 -10.83 -3.93
CA LYS A 33 8.87 -12.15 -4.31
C LYS A 33 10.16 -12.03 -5.13
N GLU A 34 10.17 -11.15 -6.13
CA GLU A 34 11.33 -10.92 -6.98
C GLU A 34 12.52 -10.39 -6.18
N HIS A 35 12.31 -9.39 -5.32
CA HIS A 35 13.40 -8.72 -4.63
C HIS A 35 13.89 -9.51 -3.42
N VAL A 36 13.03 -10.25 -2.72
CA VAL A 36 13.49 -11.19 -1.68
C VAL A 36 14.33 -12.30 -2.29
N HIS A 37 13.99 -12.79 -3.49
CA HIS A 37 14.82 -13.78 -4.18
C HIS A 37 16.22 -13.23 -4.49
N GLN A 38 16.33 -11.95 -4.83
CA GLN A 38 17.61 -11.31 -5.18
C GLN A 38 18.43 -10.85 -3.97
N LEU A 39 17.78 -10.23 -2.98
CA LEU A 39 18.43 -9.53 -1.85
C LEU A 39 18.43 -10.36 -0.55
N GLY A 40 17.57 -11.36 -0.45
CA GLY A 40 17.30 -12.09 0.78
C GLY A 40 16.33 -11.36 1.71
N GLN A 41 15.74 -12.12 2.65
CA GLN A 41 14.68 -11.65 3.54
C GLN A 41 15.15 -10.49 4.44
N SER A 42 16.36 -10.60 5.03
CA SER A 42 16.88 -9.60 5.97
C SER A 42 17.12 -8.24 5.32
N GLU A 43 17.67 -8.20 4.12
CA GLU A 43 17.90 -6.93 3.41
C GLU A 43 16.59 -6.33 2.91
N MET A 44 15.65 -7.17 2.46
CA MET A 44 14.33 -6.67 2.07
C MET A 44 13.55 -6.08 3.27
N LEU A 45 13.67 -6.70 4.46
CA LEU A 45 13.08 -6.15 5.68
C LEU A 45 13.64 -4.75 6.01
N LYS A 46 14.95 -4.55 5.88
CA LYS A 46 15.57 -3.23 6.06
C LYS A 46 15.02 -2.22 5.05
N ALA A 47 14.86 -2.62 3.79
CA ALA A 47 14.30 -1.76 2.75
C ALA A 47 12.86 -1.33 3.08
N TYR A 48 12.02 -2.25 3.55
CA TYR A 48 10.66 -1.92 4.00
C TYR A 48 10.66 -0.98 5.21
N CYS A 49 11.48 -1.25 6.23
CA CYS A 49 11.59 -0.38 7.40
C CYS A 49 12.01 1.05 7.02
N GLN A 50 12.97 1.18 6.08
CA GLN A 50 13.41 2.49 5.59
C GLN A 50 12.29 3.20 4.81
N ALA A 51 11.59 2.50 3.92
CA ALA A 51 10.51 3.06 3.13
C ALA A 51 9.34 3.54 4.01
N ILE A 52 8.94 2.74 5.00
CA ILE A 52 7.89 3.09 5.97
C ILE A 52 8.33 4.30 6.80
N SER A 53 9.57 4.32 7.30
CA SER A 53 10.09 5.46 8.07
C SER A 53 10.06 6.75 7.25
N ASN A 54 10.49 6.70 6.00
CA ASN A 54 10.45 7.85 5.10
C ASN A 54 9.01 8.32 4.82
N TRP A 55 8.06 7.38 4.68
CA TRP A 55 6.65 7.69 4.47
C TRP A 55 6.00 8.34 5.70
N ILE A 56 6.32 7.85 6.91
CA ILE A 56 5.84 8.42 8.18
C ILE A 56 6.36 9.84 8.40
N LEU A 57 7.63 10.08 8.08
CA LEU A 57 8.27 11.39 8.24
C LEU A 57 7.90 12.39 7.15
N ASN A 58 7.19 11.96 6.09
CA ASN A 58 6.75 12.84 5.03
C ASN A 58 5.60 13.75 5.54
N PRO A 59 5.77 15.09 5.51
CA PRO A 59 4.77 16.01 6.04
C PRO A 59 3.43 15.99 5.30
N ASN A 60 3.37 15.39 4.11
CA ASN A 60 2.15 15.24 3.32
C ASN A 60 1.40 13.93 3.61
N THR A 61 1.98 13.03 4.39
CA THR A 61 1.32 11.79 4.76
C THR A 61 0.27 12.06 5.84
N ASN A 62 -0.92 11.52 5.65
CA ASN A 62 -2.01 11.68 6.61
C ASN A 62 -1.74 10.85 7.88
N ALA A 63 -1.80 11.50 9.05
CA ALA A 63 -1.58 10.85 10.35
C ALA A 63 -2.50 9.65 10.60
N TYR A 64 -3.77 9.72 10.19
CA TYR A 64 -4.71 8.61 10.32
C TYR A 64 -4.30 7.39 9.48
N GLN A 65 -3.76 7.61 8.28
CA GLN A 65 -3.25 6.50 7.45
C GLN A 65 -2.02 5.84 8.08
N ILE A 66 -1.18 6.63 8.77
CA ILE A 66 -0.02 6.11 9.52
C ILE A 66 -0.50 5.24 10.68
N GLU A 67 -1.47 5.70 11.47
CA GLU A 67 -2.04 4.94 12.58
C GLU A 67 -2.63 3.61 12.11
N MET A 68 -3.45 3.62 11.06
CA MET A 68 -4.01 2.38 10.48
C MET A 68 -2.93 1.39 10.04
N LEU A 69 -1.84 1.86 9.42
CA LEU A 69 -0.74 0.99 9.02
C LEU A 69 -0.04 0.36 10.23
N CYS A 70 0.21 1.14 11.28
CA CYS A 70 0.83 0.66 12.51
C CYS A 70 -0.04 -0.40 13.21
N ASP A 71 -1.36 -0.17 13.29
CA ASP A 71 -2.30 -1.12 13.87
C ASP A 71 -2.34 -2.42 13.09
N GLU A 72 -2.34 -2.37 11.75
CA GLU A 72 -2.33 -3.55 10.91
C GLU A 72 -1.02 -4.34 11.05
N ILE A 73 0.13 -3.66 11.07
CA ILE A 73 1.44 -4.31 11.31
C ILE A 73 1.43 -5.00 12.69
N TYR A 74 0.91 -4.33 13.72
CA TYR A 74 0.80 -4.91 15.06
C TYR A 74 -0.11 -6.13 15.08
N HIS A 75 -1.25 -6.07 14.38
CA HIS A 75 -2.18 -7.17 14.26
C HIS A 75 -1.53 -8.38 13.57
N VAL A 76 -0.91 -8.17 12.41
CA VAL A 76 -0.23 -9.21 11.64
C VAL A 76 0.93 -9.81 12.43
N ALA A 77 1.77 -9.00 13.08
CA ALA A 77 2.89 -9.49 13.89
C ALA A 77 2.47 -10.35 15.09
N ARG A 78 1.22 -10.19 15.55
CA ARG A 78 0.62 -10.99 16.62
C ARG A 78 -0.18 -12.19 16.12
N SER A 79 -0.48 -12.24 14.82
CA SER A 79 -1.12 -13.39 14.22
C SER A 79 -0.12 -14.54 14.15
N GLU A 80 -0.55 -15.75 14.50
CA GLU A 80 0.28 -16.96 14.42
C GLU A 80 0.44 -17.46 12.96
N ASP A 81 -0.14 -16.73 12.00
CA ASP A 81 -0.29 -17.12 10.60
C ASP A 81 0.46 -16.18 9.64
N LEU A 82 1.74 -15.95 9.96
CA LEU A 82 2.67 -15.27 9.03
C LEU A 82 3.08 -16.19 7.85
N GLY A 83 2.59 -17.43 7.82
CA GLY A 83 3.06 -18.52 6.97
C GLY A 83 2.65 -18.44 5.51
N GLU A 84 1.66 -17.61 5.12
CA GLU A 84 1.18 -17.61 3.73
C GLU A 84 2.00 -16.72 2.77
N TRP A 85 2.98 -15.96 3.26
CA TRP A 85 3.94 -15.24 2.41
C TRP A 85 5.19 -16.09 2.11
N GLU A 86 5.00 -17.40 1.96
CA GLU A 86 6.04 -18.35 1.53
C GLU A 86 6.52 -18.00 0.11
N LEU A 87 7.85 -17.95 -0.04
CA LEU A 87 8.59 -17.68 -1.29
C LEU A 87 8.38 -18.78 -2.34
#